data_AF-A0A954UF89-F1
#
_entry.id   AF-A0A954UF89-F1
#
_cell.length_a   1.000
_cell.length_b   1.000
_cell.length_c   1.000
_cell.angle_alpha   90.00
_cell.angle_beta   90.00
_cell.angle_gamma   90.00
#
_symmetry.space_group_name_H-M   'P 1'
#
loop_
_entity.id
_entity.type
_entity.pdbx_description
1 polymer ?
#
loop_
_entity_poly.entity_id
_entity_poly.type
_entity_poly.pdbx_seq_one_letter_code
_entity_poly.pdbx_strand_id
1 'polypeptide(L)'
;MPIGIRPINDFAFKKTFGSPENKPALISLLNAILALPVSIADVTIENPFSLRDFEEDKLSILDVKAVDQAGSVFNIEIQRSL
;
A
#
# COMPACT_ATOMS: atom_id res chain seq x y z
N MET A 1 22.12 21.94 5.13
CA MET A 1 21.77 20.59 5.65
C MET A 1 20.48 20.16 4.97
N PRO A 2 20.47 19.13 4.12
CA PRO A 2 19.21 18.65 3.61
C PRO A 2 18.47 18.00 4.78
N ILE A 3 17.24 18.44 5.01
CA ILE A 3 16.30 17.88 5.97
C ILE A 3 16.31 16.36 5.75
N GLY A 4 16.81 15.59 6.72
CA GLY A 4 17.12 14.16 6.60
C GLY A 4 15.90 13.24 6.47
N ILE A 5 14.81 13.74 5.89
CA ILE A 5 13.61 12.97 5.59
C ILE A 5 13.71 12.57 4.12
N ARG A 6 14.20 11.35 3.89
CA ARG A 6 13.91 10.65 2.64
C ARG A 6 12.47 10.14 2.75
N PRO A 7 11.51 10.59 1.92
CA PRO A 7 10.14 10.07 1.92
C PRO A 7 10.06 8.59 1.52
N ILE A 8 11.15 8.06 0.96
CA ILE A 8 11.40 6.65 0.63
C ILE A 8 11.59 5.77 1.90
N ASN A 9 11.12 6.27 3.05
CA ASN A 9 11.16 5.59 4.32
C ASN A 9 9.99 4.62 4.37
N ASP A 10 10.29 3.33 4.38
CA ASP A 10 9.33 2.21 4.44
C ASP A 10 8.22 2.43 5.48
N PHE A 11 8.60 3.08 6.59
CA PHE A 11 7.70 3.52 7.65
C PHE A 11 6.60 4.47 7.18
N ALA A 12 6.95 5.51 6.41
CA ALA A 12 5.98 6.49 5.92
C ALA A 12 5.01 5.85 4.94
N PHE A 13 5.52 4.97 4.06
CA PHE A 13 4.68 4.20 3.15
C PHE A 13 3.70 3.31 3.92
N LYS A 14 4.19 2.48 4.84
CA LYS A 14 3.34 1.60 5.67
C LYS A 14 2.35 2.36 6.54
N LYS A 15 2.74 3.49 7.13
CA LYS A 15 1.83 4.32 7.91
C LYS A 15 0.74 4.96 7.06
N THR A 16 1.08 5.40 5.85
CA THR A 16 0.12 6.04 4.95
C THR A 16 -0.75 5.04 4.21
N PHE A 17 -0.25 3.87 3.82
CA PHE A 17 -0.97 2.94 2.95
C PHE A 17 -1.28 1.58 3.59
N GLY A 18 -0.64 1.23 4.69
CA GLY A 18 -0.83 -0.04 5.41
C GLY A 18 -1.90 0.00 6.50
N SER A 19 -2.54 1.16 6.72
CA SER A 19 -3.65 1.29 7.67
C SER A 19 -5.01 1.28 6.94
N PRO A 20 -6.02 0.52 7.42
CA PRO A 20 -7.35 0.47 6.82
C PRO A 20 -8.06 1.84 6.75
N GLU A 21 -7.71 2.77 7.64
CA GLU A 21 -8.28 4.13 7.64
C GLU A 21 -7.83 4.97 6.43
N ASN A 22 -6.73 4.58 5.77
CA ASN A 22 -6.17 5.27 4.62
C ASN A 22 -6.44 4.57 3.28
N LYS A 23 -7.43 3.67 3.23
CA LYS A 23 -7.86 3.00 1.98
C LYS A 23 -8.04 3.94 0.77
N PRO A 24 -8.63 5.15 0.89
CA PRO A 24 -8.77 6.05 -0.27
C PRO A 24 -7.43 6.48 -0.89
N ALA A 25 -6.40 6.66 -0.06
CA ALA A 25 -5.06 7.00 -0.53
C ALA A 25 -4.43 5.81 -1.27
N LEU A 26 -4.60 4.58 -0.76
CA LEU A 26 -4.13 3.36 -1.41
C LEU A 26 -4.84 3.12 -2.76
N ILE A 27 -6.17 3.28 -2.82
CA ILE A 27 -6.93 3.19 -4.08
C ILE A 27 -6.42 4.20 -5.10
N SER A 28 -6.20 5.45 -4.68
CA SER A 28 -5.70 6.51 -5.57
C SER A 28 -4.33 6.18 -6.12
N LEU A 29 -3.42 5.68 -5.27
CA LEU A 29 -2.09 5.25 -5.69
C LEU A 29 -2.15 4.08 -6.69
N LEU A 30 -2.92 3.03 -6.38
CA LEU A 30 -3.03 1.84 -7.23
C LEU A 30 -3.61 2.17 -8.60
N ASN A 31 -4.65 3.00 -8.65
CA ASN A 31 -5.23 3.45 -9.93
C ASN A 31 -4.24 4.29 -10.75
N ALA A 32 -3.38 5.08 -10.10
CA ALA A 32 -2.37 5.89 -10.78
C ALA A 32 -1.22 5.04 -11.37
N ILE A 33 -0.81 3.97 -10.68
CA ILE A 33 0.36 3.16 -11.09
C ILE A 33 0.00 1.98 -12.00
N LEU A 34 -1.15 1.32 -11.78
CA LEU A 34 -1.53 0.12 -12.52
C LEU A 34 -2.22 0.44 -13.85
N ALA A 35 -2.79 1.65 -13.98
CA ALA A 35 -3.49 2.12 -15.18
C ALA A 35 -4.45 1.06 -15.78
N LEU A 36 -5.22 0.40 -14.91
CA LEU A 36 -6.14 -0.66 -15.30
C LEU A 36 -7.25 -0.11 -16.22
N PRO A 37 -7.81 -0.94 -17.13
CA PRO A 37 -8.93 -0.53 -17.98
C PRO A 37 -10.19 -0.11 -17.19
N VAL A 38 -10.38 -0.72 -16.01
CA VAL A 38 -11.44 -0.40 -15.05
C VAL A 38 -10.78 -0.02 -13.73
N SER A 39 -11.18 1.11 -13.17
CA SER A 39 -10.58 1.61 -11.93
C SER A 39 -10.98 0.75 -10.72
N ILE A 40 -10.05 0.57 -9.80
CA ILE A 40 -10.26 -0.02 -8.48
C ILE A 40 -11.26 0.85 -7.69
N ALA A 41 -12.28 0.19 -7.13
CA ALA A 41 -13.35 0.81 -6.33
C ALA A 41 -13.18 0.55 -4.83
N ASP A 42 -12.65 -0.61 -4.44
CA ASP A 42 -12.38 -0.95 -3.04
C ASP A 42 -11.10 -1.76 -2.90
N VAL A 43 -10.50 -1.68 -1.71
CA VAL A 43 -9.34 -2.47 -1.33
C VAL A 43 -9.46 -2.98 0.10
N THR A 44 -8.94 -4.17 0.35
CA THR A 44 -8.75 -4.76 1.67
C THR A 44 -7.27 -5.05 1.86
N ILE A 45 -6.72 -4.58 2.98
CA ILE A 45 -5.34 -4.85 3.37
C ILE A 45 -5.37 -6.15 4.17
N GLU A 46 -4.73 -7.20 3.64
CA GLU A 46 -4.77 -8.54 4.23
C GLU A 46 -3.77 -8.66 5.39
N ASN A 47 -2.67 -7.90 5.35
CA ASN A 47 -1.63 -7.85 6.37
C ASN A 47 -1.44 -6.41 6.93
N PRO A 48 -2.46 -5.84 7.63
CA PRO A 48 -2.42 -4.46 8.08
C PRO A 48 -1.20 -4.15 8.95
N PHE A 49 -0.64 -2.97 8.73
CA PHE A 49 0.60 -2.56 9.40
C PHE A 49 0.41 -2.42 10.92
N SER A 50 1.26 -3.10 11.69
CA SER A 50 1.42 -2.89 13.14
C SER A 50 2.77 -2.24 13.43
N LEU A 51 2.77 -1.25 14.32
CA LEU A 51 3.99 -0.57 14.78
C LEU A 51 4.97 -1.53 15.46
N ARG A 52 4.49 -2.63 16.05
CA ARG A 52 5.35 -3.66 16.66
C ARG A 52 6.15 -4.44 15.62
N ASP A 53 5.56 -4.69 14.45
CA ASP A 53 6.17 -5.51 13.39
C ASP A 53 7.23 -4.72 12.60
N PHE A 54 7.21 -3.38 12.70
CA PHE A 54 8.19 -2.51 12.05
C PHE A 54 9.60 -2.59 12.65
N GLU A 55 9.72 -2.84 13.97
CA GLU A 55 11.03 -2.86 14.63
C GLU A 55 11.83 -4.14 14.33
N GLU A 56 11.15 -5.24 13.98
CA GLU A 56 11.79 -6.54 13.75
C GLU A 56 11.97 -6.89 12.26
N ASP A 57 11.20 -6.27 11.35
CA ASP A 57 11.14 -6.72 9.96
C ASP A 57 11.92 -5.83 8.98
N LYS A 58 12.88 -6.44 8.27
CA LYS A 58 13.68 -5.78 7.21
C LYS A 58 12.99 -5.79 5.85
N LEU A 59 11.91 -6.57 5.68
CA LEU A 59 11.14 -6.66 4.45
C LEU A 59 9.72 -6.17 4.71
N SER A 60 9.31 -5.11 4.01
CA SER A 60 7.94 -4.62 4.07
C SER A 60 7.18 -5.10 2.85
N ILE A 61 6.42 -6.17 3.02
CA ILE A 61 5.44 -6.63 2.04
C ILE A 61 4.07 -6.10 2.49
N LEU A 62 3.29 -5.53 1.56
CA LEU A 62 1.90 -5.14 1.78
C LEU A 62 1.00 -5.91 0.80
N ASP A 63 0.16 -6.75 1.36
CA ASP A 63 -0.79 -7.60 0.67
C ASP A 63 -2.16 -6.93 0.60
N VAL A 64 -2.66 -6.74 -0.61
CA VAL A 64 -3.88 -6.00 -0.90
C VAL A 64 -4.78 -6.80 -1.81
N LYS A 65 -6.01 -7.03 -1.38
CA LYS A 65 -7.08 -7.51 -2.23
C LYS A 65 -7.86 -6.31 -2.78
N ALA A 66 -7.90 -6.13 -4.09
CA ALA A 66 -8.61 -5.04 -4.74
C ALA A 66 -9.83 -5.54 -5.54
N VAL A 67 -10.86 -4.71 -5.61
CA VAL A 67 -12.05 -4.96 -6.43
C VAL A 67 -12.29 -3.75 -7.33
N ASP A 68 -12.43 -3.96 -8.64
CA ASP A 68 -12.76 -2.89 -9.59
C ASP A 68 -14.26 -2.60 -9.68
N GLN A 69 -14.62 -1.55 -10.43
CA GLN A 69 -16.02 -1.17 -10.65
C GLN A 69 -16.84 -2.22 -11.42
N ALA A 70 -16.20 -3.18 -12.11
CA ALA A 70 -16.85 -4.28 -12.82
C ALA A 70 -16.99 -5.55 -11.96
N GLY A 71 -16.45 -5.54 -10.73
CA GLY A 71 -16.46 -6.68 -9.82
C GLY A 71 -15.28 -7.65 -10.02
N SER A 72 -14.29 -7.31 -10.85
CA SER A 72 -13.06 -8.11 -10.97
C SER A 72 -12.25 -8.00 -9.68
N VAL A 73 -11.64 -9.11 -9.28
CA VAL A 73 -10.85 -9.21 -8.05
C VAL A 73 -9.37 -9.37 -8.40
N PHE A 74 -8.52 -8.60 -7.73
CA PHE A 74 -7.07 -8.61 -7.90
C PHE A 74 -6.39 -8.88 -6.56
N ASN A 75 -5.36 -9.72 -6.58
CA ASN A 75 -4.41 -9.83 -5.48
C ASN A 75 -3.17 -9.04 -5.87
N ILE A 76 -2.86 -8.01 -5.08
CA ILE A 76 -1.76 -7.07 -5.32
C ILE A 76 -0.80 -7.17 -4.15
N GLU A 77 0.47 -7.40 -4.46
CA GLU A 77 1.55 -7.44 -3.49
C GLU A 77 2.50 -6.26 -3.76
N ILE A 78 2.74 -5.44 -2.76
CA ILE A 78 3.65 -4.29 -2.85
C ILE A 78 4.90 -4.60 -2.04
N GLN A 79 6.06 -4.54 -2.70
CA GLN A 79 7.36 -4.80 -2.09
C GLN A 79 8.33 -3.64 -2.38
N ARG A 80 9.24 -3.35 -1.45
CA ARG A 80 10.44 -2.55 -1.78
C ARG A 80 11.44 -3.39 -2.55
N SER A 81 11.95 -2.85 -3.65
CA SER A 81 13.19 -3.34 -4.27
C SER A 81 14.38 -2.85 -3.44
N LEU A 82 15.25 -3.78 -3.02
CA LEU A 82 16.50 -3.51 -2.31
C LEU A 82 17.57 -2.97 -3.26
#